data_AF-A0A0Q6G1P0-F1
#
_entry.id   AF-A0A0Q6G1P0-F1
#
_cell.length_a   1.000
_cell.length_b   1.000
_cell.length_c   1.000
_cell.angle_alpha   90.00
_cell.angle_beta   90.00
_cell.angle_gamma   90.00
#
_symmetry.space_group_name_H-M   'P 1'
#
loop_
_entity.id
_entity.type
_entity.pdbx_description
1 polymer ?
#
loop_
_entity_poly.entity_id
_entity_poly.type
_entity_poly.pdbx_seq_one_letter_code
_entity_poly.pdbx_strand_id
1 'polypeptide(L)'
;MNLVPAWIQILQALMTPLLAIVAGYIGYRQWHTAHQKIMLDLFDRRLNVYSNVRSALTMITSEGVTDQSLELLFEAEDKATFLFGEEIRSYLVDLWSLCVSLPAEDQGVLMRAIDEFYERGADRFAPYMRMDQKQVRSLREWLSERNRIRLSYADEKQK
;
A
#
# COMPACT_ATOMS: atom_id res chain seq x y z
N MET A 1 -50.48 32.87 -23.38
CA MET A 1 -49.23 32.13 -23.57
C MET A 1 -48.16 32.82 -22.75
N ASN A 2 -47.76 32.25 -21.62
CA ASN A 2 -46.81 32.90 -20.72
C ASN A 2 -45.42 32.88 -21.36
N LEU A 3 -45.01 34.03 -21.91
CA LEU A 3 -43.67 34.25 -22.46
C LEU A 3 -42.72 34.40 -21.27
N VAL A 4 -42.14 33.28 -20.85
CA VAL A 4 -41.07 33.29 -19.84
C VAL A 4 -39.93 34.18 -20.35
N PRO A 5 -39.50 35.19 -19.58
CA PRO A 5 -38.40 36.08 -19.96
C PRO A 5 -37.17 35.34 -20.48
N ALA A 6 -36.53 35.87 -21.52
CA ALA A 6 -35.38 35.24 -22.18
C ALA A 6 -34.21 34.91 -21.23
N TRP A 7 -34.00 35.73 -20.19
CA TRP A 7 -32.97 35.47 -19.18
C TRP A 7 -33.24 34.20 -18.35
N ILE A 8 -34.51 33.85 -18.13
CA ILE A 8 -34.91 32.60 -17.44
C ILE A 8 -34.61 31.40 -18.35
N GLN A 9 -34.84 31.52 -19.66
CA GLN A 9 -34.54 30.46 -20.62
C GLN A 9 -33.03 30.19 -20.73
N ILE A 10 -32.21 31.25 -20.73
CA ILE A 10 -30.75 31.14 -20.71
C ILE A 10 -30.26 30.48 -19.42
N LEU A 11 -30.82 30.87 -18.28
CA LEU A 11 -30.48 30.26 -16.98
C LEU A 11 -30.85 28.77 -16.95
N GLN A 12 -32.04 28.40 -17.44
CA GLN A 12 -32.45 26.99 -17.55
C GLN A 12 -31.53 26.19 -18.47
N ALA A 13 -31.13 26.76 -19.61
CA ALA A 13 -30.21 26.10 -20.53
C ALA A 13 -28.81 25.89 -19.94
N LEU A 14 -28.36 26.77 -19.03
CA LEU A 14 -27.08 26.66 -18.33
C LEU A 14 -27.08 25.64 -17.19
N MET A 15 -28.25 25.20 -16.70
CA MET A 15 -28.34 24.22 -15.61
C MET A 15 -27.76 22.87 -16.01
N THR A 16 -28.04 22.38 -17.22
CA THR A 16 -27.55 21.09 -17.71
C THR A 16 -26.02 21.04 -17.81
N PRO A 17 -25.32 21.99 -18.47
CA PRO A 17 -23.86 21.97 -18.49
C PRO A 17 -23.26 22.23 -17.11
N LEU A 18 -23.90 23.04 -16.26
CA LEU A 18 -23.45 23.23 -14.87
C LEU A 18 -23.49 21.91 -14.09
N LEU A 19 -24.61 21.18 -14.16
CA LEU A 19 -24.74 19.88 -13.52
C LEU A 19 -23.74 18.87 -14.09
N ALA A 20 -23.50 18.88 -15.40
CA ALA A 20 -22.49 18.03 -16.03
C ALA A 20 -21.07 18.32 -15.50
N ILE A 21 -20.71 19.60 -15.35
CA ILE A 21 -19.42 20.01 -14.77
C ILE A 21 -19.30 19.54 -13.32
N VAL A 22 -20.33 19.78 -12.50
CA VAL A 22 -20.35 19.38 -11.09
C VAL A 22 -20.26 17.85 -10.95
N ALA A 23 -21.04 17.10 -11.73
CA ALA A 23 -21.00 15.64 -11.73
C ALA A 23 -19.62 15.10 -12.15
N GLY A 24 -19.02 15.69 -13.19
CA GLY A 24 -17.66 15.35 -13.63
C GLY A 24 -16.61 15.63 -12.54
N TYR A 25 -16.72 16.77 -11.84
CA TYR A 25 -15.84 17.12 -10.74
C TYR A 25 -15.96 16.14 -9.57
N ILE A 26 -17.20 15.79 -9.16
CA ILE A 26 -17.45 14.82 -8.09
C ILE A 26 -16.87 13.45 -8.48
N GLY A 27 -17.11 12.97 -9.70
CA GLY A 27 -16.57 11.71 -10.18
C GLY A 27 -15.04 11.67 -10.14
N TYR A 28 -14.39 12.75 -10.60
CA TYR A 28 -12.92 12.88 -10.50
C TYR A 28 -12.42 12.82 -9.05
N ARG A 29 -13.10 13.53 -8.13
CA ARG A 29 -12.76 13.51 -6.71
C ARG A 29 -12.95 12.11 -6.10
N GLN A 30 -14.03 11.40 -6.46
CA GLN A 30 -14.27 10.04 -6.01
C GLN A 30 -13.20 9.08 -6.50
N TRP A 31 -12.82 9.15 -7.78
CA TRP A 31 -11.75 8.32 -8.34
C TRP A 31 -10.42 8.54 -7.61
N HIS A 32 -10.04 9.81 -7.37
CA HIS A 32 -8.82 10.13 -6.65
C HIS A 32 -8.83 9.59 -5.21
N THR A 33 -9.93 9.77 -4.47
CA THR A 33 -10.07 9.24 -3.10
C THR A 33 -10.04 7.71 -3.08
N ALA A 34 -10.74 7.05 -4.01
CA ALA A 34 -10.74 5.60 -4.11
C ALA A 34 -9.33 5.05 -4.38
N HIS A 35 -8.57 5.72 -5.24
CA HIS A 35 -7.20 5.33 -5.54
C HIS A 35 -6.27 5.47 -4.32
N GLN A 36 -6.37 6.58 -3.58
CA GLN A 36 -5.61 6.75 -2.33
C GLN A 36 -5.96 5.67 -1.30
N LYS A 37 -7.24 5.29 -1.21
CA LYS A 37 -7.70 4.23 -0.30
C LYS A 37 -7.11 2.86 -0.66
N ILE A 38 -6.95 2.54 -1.94
CA ILE A 38 -6.36 1.27 -2.38
C ILE A 38 -4.90 1.16 -1.92
N MET A 39 -4.13 2.24 -2.03
CA MET A 39 -2.74 2.22 -1.56
C MET A 39 -2.64 2.05 -0.04
N LEU A 40 -3.49 2.77 0.70
CA LEU A 40 -3.55 2.63 2.16
C LEU A 40 -3.95 1.21 2.57
N ASP A 41 -4.96 0.64 1.91
CA ASP A 41 -5.41 -0.73 2.16
C ASP A 41 -4.29 -1.75 1.89
N LEU A 42 -3.50 -1.57 0.82
CA LEU A 42 -2.34 -2.42 0.57
C LEU A 42 -1.26 -2.27 1.66
N PHE A 43 -0.99 -1.05 2.10
CA PHE A 43 -0.04 -0.78 3.17
C PHE A 43 -0.52 -1.42 4.50
N ASP A 44 -1.78 -1.25 4.86
CA ASP A 44 -2.36 -1.81 6.08
C ASP A 44 -2.31 -3.34 6.06
N ARG A 45 -2.58 -3.98 4.91
CA ARG A 45 -2.44 -5.44 4.74
C ARG A 45 -0.99 -5.89 4.93
N ARG A 46 -0.02 -5.16 4.37
CA ARG A 46 1.41 -5.47 4.54
C ARG A 46 1.87 -5.29 5.98
N LEU A 47 1.42 -4.21 6.63
CA LEU A 47 1.72 -3.94 8.03
C LEU A 47 1.12 -5.02 8.95
N ASN A 48 -0.07 -5.52 8.63
CA ASN A 48 -0.71 -6.62 9.35
C ASN A 48 0.15 -7.89 9.35
N VAL A 49 0.71 -8.28 8.20
CA VAL A 49 1.62 -9.43 8.11
C VAL A 49 2.84 -9.25 9.01
N TYR A 50 3.51 -8.10 8.90
CA TYR A 50 4.68 -7.82 9.75
C TYR A 50 4.33 -7.82 11.24
N SER A 51 3.17 -7.26 11.60
CA SER A 51 2.67 -7.27 12.97
C SER A 51 2.39 -8.69 13.46
N ASN A 52 1.81 -9.57 12.63
CA ASN A 52 1.55 -10.96 12.99
C ASN A 52 2.85 -11.72 13.28
N VAL A 53 3.86 -11.57 12.41
CA VAL A 53 5.18 -12.18 12.62
C VAL A 53 5.80 -11.66 13.92
N ARG A 54 5.81 -10.34 14.11
CA ARG A 54 6.35 -9.75 15.34
C ARG A 54 5.64 -10.22 16.60
N SER A 55 4.31 -10.31 16.58
CA SER A 55 3.51 -10.82 17.69
C SER A 55 3.84 -12.27 17.99
N ALA A 56 3.94 -13.12 16.97
CA ALA A 56 4.33 -14.51 17.12
C ALA A 56 5.73 -14.64 17.75
N LEU A 57 6.72 -13.88 17.26
CA LEU A 57 8.07 -13.90 17.83
C LEU A 57 8.12 -13.38 19.27
N THR A 58 7.29 -12.40 19.60
CA THR A 58 7.15 -11.91 20.98
C THR A 58 6.59 -13.01 21.89
N MET A 59 5.56 -13.73 21.44
CA MET A 59 4.99 -14.87 22.17
C MET A 59 6.01 -15.99 22.35
N ILE A 60 6.78 -16.31 21.30
CA ILE A 60 7.84 -17.33 21.35
C ILE A 60 8.90 -16.95 22.39
N THR A 61 9.25 -15.67 22.48
CA THR A 61 10.23 -15.17 23.44
C THR A 61 9.71 -15.20 24.87
N SER A 62 8.42 -14.94 25.09
CA SER A 62 7.85 -14.84 26.44
C SER A 62 7.39 -16.18 27.01
N GLU A 63 6.76 -17.02 26.19
CA GLU A 63 6.05 -18.23 26.61
C GLU A 63 6.63 -19.51 25.96
N GLY A 64 7.54 -19.37 25.00
CA GLY A 64 8.04 -20.46 24.18
C GLY A 64 7.17 -20.70 22.94
N VAL A 65 7.53 -21.70 22.14
CA VAL A 65 6.76 -22.05 20.93
C VAL A 65 5.43 -22.68 21.35
N THR A 66 4.34 -21.95 21.10
CA THR A 66 2.97 -22.38 21.34
C THR A 66 2.22 -22.56 20.03
N ASP A 67 1.15 -23.35 20.03
CA ASP A 67 0.28 -23.52 18.84
C ASP A 67 -0.22 -22.16 18.31
N GLN A 68 -0.55 -21.22 19.21
CA GLN A 68 -0.99 -19.88 18.84
C GLN A 68 0.11 -19.09 18.09
N SER A 69 1.36 -19.18 18.56
CA SER A 69 2.48 -18.52 17.88
C SER A 69 2.76 -19.11 16.49
N LEU A 70 2.60 -20.43 16.33
CA LEU A 70 2.76 -21.12 15.06
C LEU A 70 1.62 -20.78 14.08
N GLU A 71 0.38 -20.67 14.57
CA GLU A 71 -0.78 -20.27 13.77
C GLU A 71 -0.60 -18.85 13.20
N LEU A 72 -0.13 -17.90 14.01
CA LEU A 72 0.15 -16.54 13.57
C LEU A 72 1.26 -16.46 12.51
N LEU A 73 2.32 -17.27 12.67
CA LEU A 73 3.39 -17.36 11.67
C LEU A 73 2.91 -17.97 10.36
N PHE A 74 2.11 -19.04 10.43
CA PHE A 74 1.54 -19.70 9.25
C PHE A 74 0.59 -18.78 8.48
N GLU A 75 -0.30 -18.06 9.19
CA GLU A 75 -1.18 -17.07 8.56
C GLU A 75 -0.39 -15.93 7.90
N ALA A 76 0.71 -15.51 8.53
CA ALA A 76 1.59 -14.48 7.97
C ALA A 76 2.32 -14.97 6.71
N GLU A 77 2.78 -16.22 6.68
CA GLU A 77 3.39 -16.86 5.50
C GLU A 77 2.44 -16.90 4.31
N ASP A 78 1.22 -17.40 4.52
CA ASP A 78 0.19 -17.50 3.47
C ASP A 78 -0.11 -16.12 2.86
N LYS A 79 -0.31 -15.11 3.71
CA LYS A 79 -0.53 -13.73 3.27
C LYS A 79 0.69 -13.13 2.58
N ALA A 80 1.90 -13.49 3.01
CA ALA A 80 3.13 -12.94 2.45
C ALA A 80 3.33 -13.31 0.98
N THR A 81 2.90 -14.52 0.60
CA THR A 81 2.90 -15.02 -0.79
C THR A 81 2.24 -14.04 -1.76
N PHE A 82 1.14 -13.40 -1.35
CA PHE A 82 0.38 -12.48 -2.20
C PHE A 82 0.84 -11.01 -2.08
N LEU A 83 1.43 -10.61 -0.95
CA LEU A 83 1.68 -9.21 -0.64
C LEU A 83 3.12 -8.73 -0.87
N PHE A 84 4.11 -9.64 -0.73
CA PHE A 84 5.54 -9.32 -0.76
C PHE A 84 6.30 -10.12 -1.84
N GLY A 85 5.86 -11.33 -2.15
CA GLY A 85 6.52 -12.22 -3.11
C GLY A 85 7.47 -13.23 -2.45
N GLU A 86 8.23 -13.95 -3.27
CA GLU A 86 8.93 -15.18 -2.86
C GLU A 86 10.03 -14.95 -1.81
N GLU A 87 10.75 -13.82 -1.84
CA GLU A 87 11.86 -13.54 -0.92
C GLU A 87 11.41 -13.49 0.56
N ILE A 88 10.31 -12.78 0.83
CA ILE A 88 9.77 -12.68 2.18
C ILE A 88 9.10 -13.99 2.58
N ARG A 89 8.41 -14.64 1.64
CA ARG A 89 7.78 -15.94 1.89
C ARG A 89 8.82 -16.99 2.29
N SER A 90 9.90 -17.14 1.53
CA SER A 90 10.96 -18.13 1.85
C SER A 90 11.56 -17.86 3.22
N TYR A 91 11.78 -16.59 3.56
CA TYR A 91 12.26 -16.23 4.88
C TYR A 91 11.30 -16.61 6.02
N LEU A 92 9.99 -16.41 5.83
CA LEU A 92 8.99 -16.81 6.83
C LEU A 92 8.85 -18.33 6.95
N VAL A 93 8.97 -19.06 5.84
CA VAL A 93 9.01 -20.54 5.83
C VAL A 93 10.21 -21.05 6.63
N ASP A 94 11.39 -20.47 6.41
CA ASP A 94 12.60 -20.83 7.16
C ASP A 94 12.40 -20.58 8.67
N LEU A 95 11.84 -19.41 9.02
CA LEU A 95 11.54 -19.05 10.41
C LEU A 95 10.52 -20.00 11.05
N TRP A 96 9.45 -20.36 10.34
CA TRP A 96 8.46 -21.33 10.80
C TRP A 96 9.09 -22.72 10.99
N SER A 97 9.92 -23.15 10.03
CA SER A 97 10.61 -24.44 10.11
C SER A 97 11.54 -24.51 11.33
N LEU A 98 12.20 -23.40 11.71
CA LEU A 98 12.99 -23.30 12.94
C LEU A 98 12.10 -23.43 14.18
N CYS A 99 10.92 -22.81 14.20
CA CYS A 99 10.01 -22.92 15.35
C CYS A 99 9.50 -24.35 15.56
N VAL A 100 9.25 -25.10 14.48
CA VAL A 100 8.69 -26.46 14.54
C VAL A 100 9.76 -27.54 14.76
N SER A 101 10.93 -27.39 14.13
CA SER A 101 11.95 -28.45 14.08
C SER A 101 12.94 -28.42 15.25
N LEU A 102 13.03 -27.31 15.99
CA LEU A 102 14.04 -27.16 17.03
C LEU A 102 13.59 -27.82 18.34
N PRO A 103 14.30 -28.86 18.83
CA PRO A 103 14.10 -29.38 20.17
C PRO A 103 14.50 -28.32 21.21
N ALA A 104 13.97 -28.44 22.44
CA ALA A 104 14.18 -27.48 23.53
C ALA A 104 15.66 -27.18 23.87
N GLU A 105 16.59 -28.05 23.46
CA GLU A 105 18.03 -27.92 23.69
C GLU A 105 18.72 -26.92 22.73
N ASP A 106 18.11 -26.61 21.57
CA ASP A 106 18.65 -25.70 20.54
C ASP A 106 17.96 -24.32 20.51
N GLN A 107 17.30 -23.90 21.60
CA GLN A 107 16.62 -22.60 21.71
C GLN A 107 17.53 -21.38 21.41
N GLY A 108 18.85 -21.53 21.57
CA GLY A 108 19.81 -20.48 21.21
C GLY A 108 19.91 -20.20 19.71
N VAL A 109 19.52 -21.14 18.83
CA VAL A 109 19.41 -20.90 17.37
C VAL A 109 18.15 -20.10 17.07
N LEU A 110 17.02 -20.49 17.67
CA LEU A 110 15.74 -19.78 17.53
C LEU A 110 15.87 -18.34 18.00
N MET A 111 16.50 -18.12 19.15
CA MET A 111 16.68 -16.77 19.70
C MET A 111 17.53 -15.88 18.80
N ARG A 112 18.60 -16.43 18.19
CA ARG A 112 19.39 -15.72 17.20
C ARG A 112 18.59 -15.35 15.94
N ALA A 113 17.69 -16.23 15.49
CA ALA A 113 16.83 -15.93 14.35
C ALA A 113 15.80 -14.83 14.68
N ILE A 114 15.28 -14.82 15.92
CA ILE A 114 14.40 -13.75 16.42
C ILE A 114 15.15 -12.42 16.51
N ASP A 115 16.36 -12.43 17.06
CA ASP A 115 17.21 -11.23 17.11
C ASP A 115 17.51 -10.71 15.69
N GLU A 116 17.85 -11.61 14.76
CA GLU A 116 18.07 -11.24 13.36
C GLU A 116 16.80 -10.64 12.71
N PHE A 117 15.61 -11.15 13.04
CA PHE A 117 14.36 -10.54 12.59
C PHE A 117 14.21 -9.11 13.09
N TYR A 118 14.51 -8.84 14.36
CA TYR A 118 14.39 -7.49 14.90
C TYR A 118 15.46 -6.53 14.36
N GLU A 119 16.68 -7.02 14.10
CA GLU A 119 17.77 -6.21 13.56
C GLU A 119 17.62 -5.94 12.05
N ARG A 120 17.27 -6.97 11.26
CA ARG A 120 17.30 -6.91 9.78
C ARG A 120 15.94 -7.09 9.13
N GLY A 121 14.92 -7.53 9.85
CA GLY A 121 13.59 -7.73 9.31
C GLY A 121 13.00 -6.41 8.77
N ALA A 122 13.19 -5.31 9.49
CA ALA A 122 12.75 -3.99 9.00
C ALA A 122 13.34 -3.66 7.61
N ASP A 123 14.61 -3.95 7.37
CA ASP A 123 15.28 -3.70 6.09
C ASP A 123 14.76 -4.61 4.97
N ARG A 124 14.47 -5.88 5.26
CA ARG A 124 13.88 -6.83 4.29
C ARG A 124 12.47 -6.40 3.86
N PHE A 125 11.67 -5.91 4.82
CA PHE A 125 10.31 -5.45 4.53
C PHE A 125 10.26 -4.01 3.99
N ALA A 126 11.31 -3.21 4.20
CA ALA A 126 11.36 -1.78 3.83
C ALA A 126 11.01 -1.49 2.35
N PRO A 127 11.48 -2.26 1.35
CA PRO A 127 11.12 -2.04 -0.06
C PRO A 127 9.62 -2.10 -0.32
N TYR A 128 8.88 -2.85 0.52
CA TYR A 128 7.44 -3.08 0.37
C TYR A 128 6.59 -2.18 1.29
N MET A 129 7.20 -1.67 2.36
CA MET A 129 6.57 -0.81 3.36
C MET A 129 6.66 0.69 3.02
N ARG A 130 7.45 1.07 2.02
CA ARG A 130 7.56 2.47 1.60
C ARG A 130 6.30 2.92 0.88
N MET A 131 5.72 4.03 1.34
CA MET A 131 4.74 4.80 0.57
C MET A 131 5.44 5.70 -0.47
N ASP A 132 6.40 5.16 -1.22
CA ASP A 132 7.14 5.89 -2.26
C ASP A 132 6.46 5.81 -3.64
N GLN A 133 5.35 5.09 -3.75
CA GLN A 133 4.52 5.13 -4.95
C GLN A 133 4.03 6.55 -5.19
N LYS A 134 4.45 7.10 -6.34
CA LYS A 134 4.01 8.42 -6.83
C LYS A 134 2.49 8.50 -6.70
N GLN A 135 2.02 9.36 -5.80
CA GLN A 135 0.61 9.74 -5.72
C GLN A 135 0.09 9.98 -7.14
N VAL A 136 -1.11 9.50 -7.44
CA VAL A 136 -1.77 9.82 -8.70
C VAL A 136 -1.78 11.33 -8.85
N ARG A 137 -0.97 11.81 -9.79
CA ARG A 137 -0.79 13.23 -10.04
C ARG A 137 -2.15 13.82 -10.39
N SER A 138 -2.51 14.92 -9.73
CA SER A 138 -3.69 15.66 -10.10
C SER A 138 -3.62 16.08 -11.57
N LEU A 139 -4.75 16.31 -12.24
CA LEU A 139 -4.75 16.80 -13.63
C LEU A 139 -3.85 18.02 -13.84
N ARG A 140 -3.76 18.91 -12.84
CA ARG A 140 -2.87 20.08 -12.86
C ARG A 140 -1.39 19.70 -12.85
N GLU A 141 -1.00 18.72 -12.03
CA GLU A 141 0.37 18.21 -11.96
C GLU A 141 0.74 17.36 -13.18
N TRP A 142 -0.23 16.64 -13.74
CA TRP A 142 -0.07 15.96 -15.02
C TRP A 142 0.15 16.96 -16.16
N LEU A 143 -0.65 18.03 -16.21
CA LEU A 143 -0.50 19.11 -17.19
C LEU A 143 0.82 19.85 -17.01
N SER A 144 1.22 20.20 -15.79
CA SER A 144 2.48 20.89 -15.53
C SER A 144 3.68 20.02 -15.92
N GLU A 145 3.63 18.72 -15.63
CA GLU A 145 4.67 17.77 -16.06
C GLU A 145 4.74 17.66 -17.58
N ARG A 146 3.60 17.50 -18.25
CA ARG A 146 3.55 17.45 -19.72
C ARG A 146 4.10 18.73 -20.33
N ASN A 147 3.84 19.87 -19.71
CA ASN A 147 4.40 21.15 -20.14
C ASN A 147 5.92 21.21 -19.92
N ARG A 148 6.41 20.73 -18.76
CA ARG A 148 7.85 20.64 -18.46
C ARG A 148 8.60 19.74 -19.44
N ILE A 149 8.03 18.57 -19.77
CA ILE A 149 8.58 17.64 -20.77
C ILE A 149 8.60 18.29 -22.17
N ARG A 150 7.56 19.05 -22.55
CA ARG A 150 7.56 19.77 -23.84
C ARG A 150 8.67 20.83 -23.90
N LEU A 151 8.90 21.54 -22.81
CA LEU A 151 9.92 22.58 -22.72
C LEU A 151 11.35 21.99 -22.76
N SER A 152 11.59 20.82 -22.15
CA SER A 152 12.91 20.18 -22.21
C SER A 152 13.31 19.76 -23.64
N TYR A 153 12.35 19.33 -24.46
CA TYR A 153 12.61 19.04 -25.88
C TYR A 153 12.82 20.29 -26.74
N ALA A 154 12.36 21.46 -26.29
CA ALA A 154 12.61 22.72 -26.96
C ALA A 154 14.04 23.23 -26.67
N ASP A 155 14.52 23.07 -25.43
CA ASP A 155 15.89 23.42 -25.03
C ASP A 155 16.95 22.51 -25.68
N GLU A 156 16.68 21.21 -25.85
CA GLU A 156 17.58 20.28 -26.54
C GLU A 156 17.80 20.61 -28.03
N LYS A 157 16.88 21.36 -28.67
CA LYS A 157 17.00 21.77 -30.07
C LYS A 157 17.77 23.08 -30.27
N GLN A 158 18.17 23.76 -29.20
CA GLN A 158 18.91 25.04 -29.24
C GLN A 158 20.40 24.91 -28.87
N LYS A 159 20.90 23.69 -28.61
CA LYS A 159 22.32 23.37 -28.49
C LYS A 159 22.82 22.65 -29.74
#